data_AF-A0A8W8JY17-F1
#
_entry.id   AF-A0A8W8JY17-F1
#
_cell.length_a   1.000
_cell.length_b   1.000
_cell.length_c   1.000
_cell.angle_alpha   90.00
_cell.angle_beta   90.00
_cell.angle_gamma   90.00
#
_symmetry.space_group_name_H-M   'P 1'
#
loop_
_entity.id
_entity.type
_entity.pdbx_description
1 polymer ?
#
loop_
_entity_poly.entity_id
_entity_poly.type
_entity_poly.pdbx_seq_one_letter_code
_entity_poly.pdbx_strand_id
1 'polypeptide(L)'
;MFATSDPRFEFPLTEADVTWLNSLFSLPEEGETRERKEYRLLTEEEREYFHRAVNMLKNDTTVSLNKYDLLANIHSRSSSNTAAHGGPGFLGWHRVFLLLFENALRQMIPTATLPYWDCTLDHPLSHPSESVIWSDVFLGNGDGEVNTGPFRGWNTQFGFGLLHRQVSSLRHLMSVHDLRNILEEDFLGNISYPDTKSSKNLEQLHNNVHVWVGGLMRKIEIGAFDPVFYVLHTFIDKVWEDFRVHQRSKEIDPTKDYPEFYGRRNHASFAPMGLGNLVVIDGISDVWNKNVVYRQPSCGNSGQNECGSKFLRCDHSTWTCVSKTKDEVTKSTNKDKHKDTTLSRTLNSGLKELDNLYIPSLLNSGISHSVYSDFLYPLKDRQSTAMYSENVSQSSALQKAKEIYMSHLN
;
A
#
# COMPACT_ATOMS: atom_id res chain seq x y z
N MET A 1 -18.08 -12.70 -11.00
CA MET A 1 -18.85 -11.48 -11.31
C MET A 1 -18.39 -10.41 -10.32
N PHE A 2 -17.70 -9.39 -10.81
CA PHE A 2 -17.09 -8.32 -10.02
C PHE A 2 -18.14 -7.26 -9.68
N ALA A 3 -19.08 -7.59 -8.79
CA ALA A 3 -20.18 -6.68 -8.46
C ALA A 3 -19.75 -5.69 -7.36
N THR A 4 -19.55 -4.44 -7.73
CA THR A 4 -19.37 -3.31 -6.82
C THR A 4 -20.73 -2.70 -6.51
N SER A 5 -20.90 -2.06 -5.35
CA SER A 5 -22.12 -1.31 -5.05
C SER A 5 -22.26 -0.03 -5.88
N ASP A 6 -21.22 0.40 -6.58
CA ASP A 6 -21.17 1.60 -7.42
C ASP A 6 -20.99 1.24 -8.92
N PRO A 7 -22.02 1.45 -9.76
CA PRO A 7 -21.98 1.10 -11.18
C PRO A 7 -20.93 1.89 -11.96
N ARG A 8 -20.37 2.98 -11.42
CA ARG A 8 -19.31 3.74 -12.10
C ARG A 8 -18.04 2.93 -12.30
N PHE A 9 -17.79 1.94 -11.44
CA PHE A 9 -16.62 1.05 -11.56
C PHE A 9 -16.91 -0.19 -12.41
N GLU A 10 -18.16 -0.38 -12.83
CA GLU A 10 -18.61 -1.51 -13.64
C GLU A 10 -18.74 -1.09 -15.10
N PHE A 11 -17.64 -1.21 -15.82
CA PHE A 11 -17.63 -1.14 -17.28
C PHE A 11 -17.02 -2.42 -17.85
N PRO A 12 -17.38 -2.81 -19.08
CA PRO A 12 -16.78 -3.96 -19.76
C PRO A 12 -15.30 -3.66 -20.04
N LEU A 13 -14.44 -4.62 -19.71
CA LEU A 13 -13.02 -4.55 -20.06
C LEU A 13 -12.85 -4.81 -21.56
N THR A 14 -11.96 -4.06 -22.20
CA THR A 14 -11.58 -4.27 -23.60
C THR A 14 -10.60 -5.44 -23.72
N GLU A 15 -10.42 -5.98 -24.93
CA GLU A 15 -9.39 -6.99 -25.21
C GLU A 15 -7.97 -6.51 -24.84
N ALA A 16 -7.68 -5.22 -25.02
CA ALA A 16 -6.41 -4.63 -24.62
C ALA A 16 -6.22 -4.66 -23.10
N ASP A 17 -7.27 -4.32 -22.34
CA ASP A 17 -7.24 -4.35 -20.86
C ASP A 17 -6.96 -5.76 -20.36
N VAL A 18 -7.74 -6.71 -20.87
CA VAL A 18 -7.68 -8.14 -20.56
C VAL A 18 -6.30 -8.70 -20.87
N THR A 19 -5.76 -8.42 -22.07
CA THR A 19 -4.44 -8.89 -22.51
C THR A 19 -3.33 -8.33 -21.62
N TRP A 20 -3.37 -7.03 -21.33
CA TRP A 20 -2.35 -6.40 -20.49
C TRP A 20 -2.42 -6.91 -19.05
N LEU A 21 -3.61 -6.97 -18.43
CA LEU A 21 -3.76 -7.47 -17.06
C LEU A 21 -3.31 -8.93 -16.91
N ASN A 22 -3.59 -9.77 -17.90
CA ASN A 22 -3.07 -11.15 -17.97
C ASN A 22 -1.54 -11.22 -17.95
N SER A 23 -0.87 -10.27 -18.65
CA SER A 23 0.59 -10.23 -18.72
C SER A 23 1.24 -9.95 -17.36
N LEU A 24 0.49 -9.41 -16.39
CA LEU A 24 0.98 -9.10 -15.04
C LEU A 24 1.02 -10.32 -14.12
N PHE A 25 0.39 -11.44 -14.47
CA PHE A 25 0.50 -12.68 -13.70
C PHE A 25 1.81 -13.42 -14.03
N SER A 26 2.92 -12.89 -13.53
CA SER A 26 4.24 -13.50 -13.57
C SER A 26 4.88 -13.48 -12.17
N LEU A 27 5.69 -14.49 -11.87
CA LEU A 27 6.53 -14.50 -10.68
C LEU A 27 7.93 -14.00 -11.05
N PRO A 28 8.74 -13.57 -10.06
CA PRO A 28 10.14 -13.27 -10.30
C PRO A 28 10.85 -14.43 -11.01
N GLU A 29 11.74 -14.11 -11.94
CA GLU A 29 12.54 -15.10 -12.66
C GLU A 29 13.48 -15.84 -11.70
N GLU A 30 13.99 -17.00 -12.13
CA GLU A 30 14.95 -17.75 -11.33
C GLU A 30 16.24 -16.93 -11.14
N GLY A 31 16.65 -16.73 -9.89
CA GLY A 31 17.78 -15.86 -9.53
C GLY A 31 17.43 -14.37 -9.38
N GLU A 32 16.23 -13.93 -9.77
CA GLU A 32 15.73 -12.58 -9.50
C GLU A 32 15.25 -12.49 -8.04
N THR A 33 15.79 -11.54 -7.27
CA THR A 33 15.27 -11.18 -5.95
C THR A 33 14.74 -9.75 -5.98
N ARG A 34 13.49 -9.56 -5.52
CA ARG A 34 12.88 -8.25 -5.38
C ARG A 34 12.99 -7.78 -3.93
N GLU A 35 13.87 -6.81 -3.70
CA GLU A 35 14.01 -6.19 -2.37
C GLU A 35 13.03 -5.02 -2.26
N ARG A 36 12.02 -5.19 -1.40
CA ARG A 36 11.07 -4.15 -0.99
C ARG A 36 11.64 -3.44 0.23
N LYS A 37 12.05 -2.19 0.06
CA LYS A 37 12.69 -1.38 1.11
C LYS A 37 11.69 -0.44 1.76
N GLU A 38 11.94 -0.10 3.03
CA GLU A 38 11.25 1.04 3.63
C GLU A 38 11.53 2.28 2.77
N TYR A 39 10.50 3.10 2.50
CA TYR A 39 10.55 4.13 1.47
C TYR A 39 11.66 5.15 1.69
N ARG A 40 11.94 5.49 2.95
CA ARG A 40 13.02 6.42 3.33
C ARG A 40 14.40 5.77 3.26
N LEU A 41 14.53 4.45 3.11
CA LEU A 41 15.80 3.76 2.85
C LEU A 41 16.19 3.70 1.38
N LEU A 42 15.28 4.01 0.45
CA LEU A 42 15.61 4.03 -0.97
C LEU A 42 16.76 5.00 -1.25
N THR A 43 17.67 4.58 -2.14
CA THR A 43 18.60 5.53 -2.75
C THR A 43 17.83 6.56 -3.57
N GLU A 44 18.50 7.62 -4.00
CA GLU A 44 17.88 8.63 -4.87
C GLU A 44 17.42 8.03 -6.21
N GLU A 45 18.26 7.20 -6.82
CA GLU A 45 17.98 6.49 -8.07
C GLU A 45 16.80 5.51 -7.91
N GLU A 46 16.78 4.68 -6.86
CA GLU A 46 15.68 3.73 -6.63
C GLU A 46 14.34 4.45 -6.45
N ARG A 47 14.35 5.57 -5.73
CA ARG A 47 13.16 6.38 -5.51
C ARG A 47 12.69 7.06 -6.79
N GLU A 48 13.62 7.58 -7.60
CA GLU A 48 13.29 8.13 -8.92
C GLU A 48 12.68 7.06 -9.83
N TYR A 49 13.25 5.86 -9.89
CA TYR A 49 12.70 4.76 -10.69
C TYR A 49 11.30 4.35 -10.24
N PHE A 50 11.05 4.25 -8.94
CA PHE A 50 9.71 4.02 -8.44
C PHE A 50 8.73 5.12 -8.88
N HIS A 51 9.05 6.39 -8.62
CA HIS A 51 8.20 7.53 -8.98
C HIS A 51 7.93 7.61 -10.48
N ARG A 52 8.97 7.40 -11.29
CA ARG A 52 8.88 7.46 -12.74
C ARG A 52 8.04 6.31 -13.30
N ALA A 53 8.24 5.09 -12.81
CA ALA A 53 7.44 3.93 -13.23
C ALA A 53 5.94 4.14 -12.93
N VAL A 54 5.62 4.65 -11.73
CA VAL A 54 4.23 4.98 -11.35
C VAL A 54 3.63 6.06 -12.28
N ASN A 55 4.38 7.12 -12.59
CA ASN A 55 3.93 8.16 -13.53
C ASN A 55 3.82 7.66 -14.97
N MET A 56 4.68 6.75 -15.41
CA MET A 56 4.58 6.12 -16.72
C MET A 56 3.30 5.30 -16.83
N LEU A 57 2.93 4.52 -15.79
CA LEU A 57 1.63 3.84 -15.75
C LEU A 57 0.44 4.81 -15.79
N LYS A 58 0.55 5.95 -15.09
CA LYS A 58 -0.51 6.97 -15.07
C LYS A 58 -0.71 7.66 -16.43
N ASN A 59 0.36 7.80 -17.21
CA ASN A 59 0.33 8.45 -18.52
C ASN A 59 0.09 7.48 -19.69
N ASP A 60 0.23 6.17 -19.46
CA ASP A 60 0.04 5.16 -20.50
C ASP A 60 -1.46 4.87 -20.71
N THR A 61 -1.99 5.36 -21.82
CA THR A 61 -3.39 5.27 -22.26
C THR A 61 -3.61 4.17 -23.31
N THR A 62 -2.74 3.17 -23.39
CA THR A 62 -2.88 2.03 -24.32
C THR A 62 -3.99 1.04 -23.93
N VAL A 63 -4.64 1.27 -22.81
CA VAL A 63 -5.78 0.53 -22.23
C VAL A 63 -6.93 1.51 -21.94
N SER A 64 -8.12 1.00 -21.62
CA SER A 64 -9.38 1.79 -21.53
C SER A 64 -9.35 2.90 -20.48
N LEU A 65 -8.85 2.58 -19.28
CA LEU A 65 -8.29 3.54 -18.34
C LEU A 65 -6.77 3.56 -18.56
N ASN A 66 -6.07 4.64 -18.19
CA ASN A 66 -4.61 4.51 -18.14
C ASN A 66 -4.20 3.35 -17.21
N LYS A 67 -3.04 2.76 -17.46
CA LYS A 67 -2.61 1.53 -16.79
C LYS A 67 -2.68 1.60 -15.26
N TYR A 68 -2.33 2.74 -14.67
CA TYR A 68 -2.46 2.94 -13.22
C TYR A 68 -3.92 2.88 -12.77
N ASP A 69 -4.80 3.64 -13.42
CA ASP A 69 -6.20 3.73 -13.05
C ASP A 69 -6.96 2.42 -13.32
N LEU A 70 -6.55 1.65 -14.33
CA LEU A 70 -7.07 0.30 -14.59
C LEU A 70 -6.71 -0.67 -13.46
N LEU A 71 -5.47 -0.61 -12.96
CA LEU A 71 -5.06 -1.39 -11.77
C LEU A 71 -5.82 -0.97 -10.52
N ALA A 72 -5.96 0.33 -10.26
CA ALA A 72 -6.74 0.84 -9.14
C ALA A 72 -8.20 0.37 -9.20
N ASN A 73 -8.78 0.31 -10.41
CA ASN A 73 -10.15 -0.14 -10.61
C ASN A 73 -10.36 -1.63 -10.26
N ILE A 74 -9.34 -2.49 -10.33
CA ILE A 74 -9.45 -3.89 -9.84
C ILE A 74 -9.79 -3.92 -8.35
N HIS A 75 -9.19 -3.04 -7.55
CA HIS A 75 -9.50 -2.90 -6.13
C HIS A 75 -10.91 -2.33 -5.92
N SER A 76 -11.30 -1.28 -6.67
CA SER A 76 -12.68 -0.75 -6.64
C SER A 76 -13.71 -1.84 -6.88
N ARG A 77 -13.47 -2.69 -7.87
CA ARG A 77 -14.34 -3.81 -8.25
C ARG A 77 -14.40 -4.94 -7.21
N SER A 78 -13.46 -4.94 -6.29
CA SER A 78 -13.33 -5.91 -5.20
C SER A 78 -13.79 -5.36 -3.84
N SER A 79 -14.04 -4.05 -3.75
CA SER A 79 -14.33 -3.35 -2.49
C SER A 79 -15.60 -3.81 -1.77
N SER A 80 -16.67 -4.15 -2.50
CA SER A 80 -18.02 -4.27 -1.92
C SER A 80 -18.44 -5.71 -1.60
N ASN A 81 -17.85 -6.72 -2.25
CA ASN A 81 -18.39 -8.10 -2.23
C ASN A 81 -17.34 -9.23 -2.36
N THR A 82 -16.02 -8.96 -2.27
CA THR A 82 -14.98 -9.99 -2.47
C THR A 82 -14.14 -10.24 -1.21
N ALA A 83 -13.25 -11.24 -1.27
CA ALA A 83 -12.34 -11.60 -0.19
C ALA A 83 -11.35 -10.48 0.22
N ALA A 84 -11.35 -9.35 -0.49
CA ALA A 84 -10.42 -8.25 -0.30
C ALA A 84 -10.54 -7.55 1.05
N HIS A 85 -11.72 -7.50 1.70
CA HIS A 85 -11.92 -6.76 2.96
C HIS A 85 -12.94 -7.45 3.88
N GLY A 86 -12.80 -7.25 5.19
CA GLY A 86 -13.76 -7.65 6.21
C GLY A 86 -13.64 -9.11 6.66
N GLY A 87 -12.46 -9.71 6.51
CA GLY A 87 -12.25 -11.13 6.82
C GLY A 87 -10.84 -11.65 6.52
N PRO A 88 -10.58 -12.95 6.77
CA PRO A 88 -9.24 -13.54 6.69
C PRO A 88 -8.65 -13.59 5.28
N GLY A 89 -9.45 -13.35 4.25
CA GLY A 89 -8.98 -13.21 2.87
C GLY A 89 -8.21 -11.91 2.57
N PHE A 90 -8.31 -10.89 3.43
CA PHE A 90 -7.77 -9.54 3.20
C PHE A 90 -6.26 -9.55 2.85
N LEU A 91 -5.45 -10.27 3.62
CA LEU A 91 -3.98 -10.26 3.47
C LEU A 91 -3.54 -10.97 2.18
N GLY A 92 -4.09 -12.15 1.91
CA GLY A 92 -3.79 -12.91 0.71
C GLY A 92 -4.22 -12.18 -0.57
N TRP A 93 -5.40 -11.54 -0.56
CA TRP A 93 -5.88 -10.75 -1.70
C TRP A 93 -4.94 -9.60 -2.04
N HIS A 94 -4.55 -8.81 -1.03
CA HIS A 94 -3.67 -7.66 -1.24
C HIS A 94 -2.25 -8.08 -1.64
N ARG A 95 -1.71 -9.21 -1.14
CA ARG A 95 -0.41 -9.73 -1.58
C ARG A 95 -0.39 -10.04 -3.08
N VAL A 96 -1.41 -10.71 -3.60
CA VAL A 96 -1.54 -10.99 -5.04
C VAL A 96 -1.68 -9.67 -5.82
N PHE A 97 -2.49 -8.73 -5.34
CA PHE A 97 -2.66 -7.44 -6.00
C PHE A 97 -1.36 -6.61 -6.06
N LEU A 98 -0.56 -6.61 -4.98
CA LEU A 98 0.75 -5.95 -4.95
C LEU A 98 1.73 -6.55 -5.95
N LEU A 99 1.72 -7.87 -6.14
CA LEU A 99 2.52 -8.52 -7.19
C LEU A 99 2.15 -8.00 -8.59
N LEU A 100 0.86 -7.85 -8.90
CA LEU A 100 0.41 -7.31 -10.18
C LEU A 100 0.89 -5.88 -10.39
N PHE A 101 0.76 -5.05 -9.36
CA PHE A 101 1.22 -3.67 -9.43
C PHE A 101 2.74 -3.59 -9.59
N GLU A 102 3.52 -4.38 -8.85
CA GLU A 102 4.97 -4.43 -8.99
C GLU A 102 5.42 -4.91 -10.37
N ASN A 103 4.74 -5.92 -10.95
CA ASN A 103 5.00 -6.35 -12.33
C ASN A 103 4.69 -5.25 -13.34
N ALA A 104 3.63 -4.46 -13.12
CA ALA A 104 3.31 -3.32 -13.97
C ALA A 104 4.39 -2.23 -13.89
N LEU A 105 4.92 -1.94 -12.71
CA LEU A 105 6.06 -1.02 -12.55
C LEU A 105 7.28 -1.54 -13.34
N ARG A 106 7.53 -2.85 -13.30
CA ARG A 106 8.69 -3.50 -13.94
C ARG A 106 8.59 -3.56 -15.46
N GLN A 107 7.37 -3.57 -16.01
CA GLN A 107 7.17 -3.37 -17.46
C GLN A 107 7.62 -1.97 -17.92
N MET A 108 7.57 -0.97 -17.03
CA MET A 108 8.03 0.40 -17.32
C MET A 108 9.52 0.58 -17.04
N ILE A 109 9.98 0.10 -15.87
CA ILE A 109 11.37 0.17 -15.44
C ILE A 109 11.74 -1.19 -14.81
N PRO A 110 12.53 -2.05 -15.51
CA PRO A 110 12.80 -3.42 -15.07
C PRO A 110 13.47 -3.59 -13.70
N THR A 111 14.04 -2.54 -13.11
CA THR A 111 14.65 -2.58 -11.78
C THR A 111 13.76 -2.00 -10.69
N ALA A 112 12.61 -1.43 -11.04
CA ALA A 112 11.68 -0.89 -10.06
C ALA A 112 11.16 -1.99 -9.13
N THR A 113 11.14 -1.69 -7.84
CA THR A 113 10.49 -2.51 -6.79
C THR A 113 9.52 -1.65 -6.01
N LEU A 114 8.55 -2.28 -5.37
CA LEU A 114 7.63 -1.60 -4.46
C LEU A 114 8.37 -1.20 -3.16
N PRO A 115 8.44 0.08 -2.80
CA PRO A 115 8.77 0.44 -1.43
C PRO A 115 7.56 0.26 -0.52
N TYR A 116 7.81 0.20 0.78
CA TYR A 116 6.76 0.27 1.79
C TYR A 116 6.91 1.48 2.69
N TRP A 117 5.79 2.04 3.13
CA TRP A 117 5.74 3.11 4.11
C TRP A 117 5.43 2.53 5.49
N ASP A 118 6.47 2.39 6.31
CA ASP A 118 6.29 2.04 7.73
C ASP A 118 5.80 3.27 8.50
N CYS A 119 4.48 3.36 8.65
CA CYS A 119 3.86 4.47 9.37
C CYS A 119 4.15 4.46 10.88
N THR A 120 4.68 3.36 11.43
CA THR A 120 5.06 3.30 12.85
C THR A 120 6.32 4.10 13.14
N LEU A 121 7.14 4.41 12.13
CA LEU A 121 8.27 5.33 12.25
C LEU A 121 7.81 6.79 12.39
N ASP A 122 6.60 7.11 11.93
CA ASP A 122 6.01 8.45 11.97
C ASP A 122 5.17 8.68 13.23
N HIS A 123 4.57 7.62 13.78
CA HIS A 123 3.73 7.66 14.98
C HIS A 123 4.38 8.38 16.19
N PRO A 124 5.69 8.25 16.50
CA PRO A 124 6.31 8.90 17.65
C PRO A 124 6.54 10.42 17.49
N LEU A 125 6.30 10.99 16.31
CA LEU A 125 6.41 12.44 16.10
C LEU A 125 5.31 13.19 16.87
N SER A 126 5.62 14.39 17.38
CA SER A 126 4.60 15.27 17.98
C SER A 126 3.46 15.58 17.01
N HIS A 127 3.80 15.77 15.73
CA HIS A 127 2.85 15.92 14.64
C HIS A 127 3.25 15.01 13.48
N PRO A 128 2.68 13.80 13.36
CA PRO A 128 3.06 12.87 12.29
C PRO A 128 2.80 13.39 10.86
N SER A 129 1.93 14.39 10.68
CA SER A 129 1.73 15.12 9.42
C SER A 129 2.94 15.95 8.98
N GLU A 130 3.87 16.27 9.89
CA GLU A 130 5.11 16.98 9.59
C GLU A 130 6.23 16.05 9.10
N SER A 131 6.00 14.74 9.11
CA SER A 131 6.95 13.75 8.59
C SER A 131 7.43 14.09 7.18
N VAL A 132 8.70 13.80 6.93
CA VAL A 132 9.32 13.95 5.61
C VAL A 132 8.63 13.10 4.52
N ILE A 133 7.86 12.07 4.89
CA ILE A 133 7.09 11.28 3.90
C ILE A 133 6.10 12.15 3.10
N TRP A 134 5.62 13.26 3.69
CA TRP A 134 4.73 14.27 3.08
C TRP A 134 5.49 15.45 2.47
N SER A 135 6.70 15.20 1.97
CA SER A 135 7.53 16.18 1.26
C SER A 135 7.60 15.90 -0.23
N ASP A 136 8.12 16.86 -0.97
CA ASP A 136 8.29 16.82 -2.43
C ASP A 136 9.22 15.70 -2.90
N VAL A 137 10.09 15.20 -2.01
CA VAL A 137 11.00 14.09 -2.32
C VAL A 137 10.31 12.73 -2.19
N PHE A 138 9.13 12.66 -1.56
CA PHE A 138 8.38 11.42 -1.30
C PHE A 138 6.97 11.46 -1.89
N LEU A 139 5.91 11.56 -1.08
CA LEU A 139 4.53 11.44 -1.56
C LEU A 139 3.95 12.78 -2.04
N GLY A 140 4.64 13.92 -1.81
CA GLY A 140 4.08 15.26 -1.99
C GLY A 140 3.32 15.74 -0.75
N ASN A 141 2.77 16.95 -0.82
CA ASN A 141 2.00 17.54 0.29
C ASN A 141 0.85 16.63 0.75
N GLY A 142 0.62 16.58 2.06
CA GLY A 142 -0.40 15.75 2.70
C GLY A 142 -1.74 16.46 2.96
N ASP A 143 -1.81 17.77 2.73
CA ASP A 143 -3.02 18.56 2.96
C ASP A 143 -3.37 19.39 1.73
N GLY A 144 -4.65 19.37 1.36
CA GLY A 144 -5.17 19.99 0.15
C GLY A 144 -4.98 19.16 -1.11
N GLU A 145 -5.10 19.84 -2.25
CA GLU A 145 -4.72 19.32 -3.56
C GLU A 145 -3.21 19.02 -3.59
N VAL A 146 -2.84 17.83 -4.08
CA VAL A 146 -1.44 17.42 -4.20
C VAL A 146 -0.81 18.20 -5.37
N ASN A 147 -0.05 19.24 -5.02
CA ASN A 147 0.61 20.14 -5.97
C ASN A 147 2.14 20.10 -5.87
N THR A 148 2.69 19.32 -4.93
CA THR A 148 4.13 19.06 -4.83
C THR A 148 4.50 17.58 -5.01
N GLY A 149 5.80 17.34 -5.22
CA GLY A 149 6.36 16.00 -5.35
C GLY A 149 6.03 15.27 -6.65
N PRO A 150 6.23 13.93 -6.69
CA PRO A 150 6.20 13.14 -7.93
C PRO A 150 4.79 12.93 -8.49
N PHE A 151 3.75 13.12 -7.68
CA PHE A 151 2.34 12.87 -8.07
C PHE A 151 1.52 14.16 -8.17
N ARG A 152 2.20 15.31 -8.26
CA ARG A 152 1.55 16.62 -8.38
C ARG A 152 0.65 16.72 -9.60
N GLY A 153 -0.51 17.35 -9.44
CA GLY A 153 -1.45 17.60 -10.54
C GLY A 153 -2.09 16.34 -11.13
N TRP A 154 -1.98 15.20 -10.45
CA TRP A 154 -2.66 13.98 -10.87
C TRP A 154 -4.18 14.19 -10.91
N ASN A 155 -4.78 13.93 -12.06
CA ASN A 155 -6.23 13.83 -12.18
C ASN A 155 -6.69 12.42 -11.82
N THR A 156 -7.79 12.33 -11.09
CA THR A 156 -8.37 11.07 -10.62
C THR A 156 -9.64 10.79 -11.43
N GLN A 157 -9.84 9.53 -11.82
CA GLN A 157 -10.91 9.16 -12.76
C GLN A 157 -12.30 9.31 -12.15
N PHE A 158 -13.33 9.07 -12.95
CA PHE A 158 -14.73 9.03 -12.50
C PHE A 158 -15.23 10.34 -11.87
N GLY A 159 -14.62 11.47 -12.24
CA GLY A 159 -15.02 12.81 -11.81
C GLY A 159 -14.61 13.17 -10.38
N PHE A 160 -13.63 12.47 -9.80
CA PHE A 160 -13.11 12.78 -8.47
C PHE A 160 -12.20 14.02 -8.44
N GLY A 161 -11.75 14.51 -9.61
CA GLY A 161 -10.97 15.73 -9.74
C GLY A 161 -9.48 15.50 -9.48
N LEU A 162 -8.77 16.53 -9.04
CA LEU A 162 -7.35 16.40 -8.72
C LEU A 162 -7.13 15.61 -7.43
N LEU A 163 -6.00 14.90 -7.36
CA LEU A 163 -5.58 14.16 -6.18
C LEU A 163 -5.55 15.09 -4.96
N HIS A 164 -6.24 14.72 -3.90
CA HIS A 164 -6.39 15.52 -2.69
C HIS A 164 -6.18 14.64 -1.45
N ARG A 165 -5.48 15.18 -0.43
CA ARG A 165 -5.23 14.51 0.85
C ARG A 165 -5.61 15.37 2.04
N GLN A 166 -5.84 14.74 3.19
CA GLN A 166 -6.20 15.43 4.45
C GLN A 166 -5.53 14.68 5.61
N VAL A 167 -4.19 14.62 5.58
CA VAL A 167 -3.43 13.83 6.55
C VAL A 167 -3.66 14.33 7.96
N SER A 168 -3.73 13.42 8.92
CA SER A 168 -3.96 13.72 10.34
C SER A 168 -5.30 14.38 10.67
N SER A 169 -6.29 14.31 9.76
CA SER A 169 -7.64 14.83 10.01
C SER A 169 -8.44 13.97 11.00
N LEU A 170 -8.29 12.64 10.94
CA LEU A 170 -9.05 11.67 11.74
C LEU A 170 -8.20 10.43 12.03
N ARG A 171 -8.58 9.65 13.06
CA ARG A 171 -7.90 8.39 13.46
C ARG A 171 -6.39 8.60 13.71
N HIS A 172 -5.61 7.52 13.70
CA HIS A 172 -4.20 7.53 14.08
C HIS A 172 -3.39 6.54 13.22
N LEU A 173 -2.08 6.76 13.16
CA LEU A 173 -1.14 5.80 12.60
C LEU A 173 -1.02 4.56 13.50
N MET A 174 -0.53 3.45 12.95
CA MET A 174 -0.13 2.30 13.77
C MET A 174 1.09 2.65 14.61
N SER A 175 1.14 2.12 15.83
CA SER A 175 2.29 2.20 16.72
C SER A 175 3.10 0.91 16.73
N VAL A 176 4.33 0.98 17.26
CA VAL A 176 5.14 -0.24 17.53
C VAL A 176 4.44 -1.19 18.52
N HIS A 177 3.59 -0.66 19.42
CA HIS A 177 2.80 -1.49 20.32
C HIS A 177 1.72 -2.27 19.56
N ASP A 178 1.07 -1.66 18.57
CA ASP A 178 0.10 -2.35 17.72
C ASP A 178 0.76 -3.49 16.94
N LEU A 179 1.95 -3.27 16.36
CA LEU A 179 2.68 -4.35 15.68
C LEU A 179 3.05 -5.49 16.62
N ARG A 180 3.50 -5.18 17.85
CA ARG A 180 3.80 -6.21 18.84
C ARG A 180 2.57 -7.07 19.15
N ASN A 181 1.41 -6.43 19.31
CA ASN A 181 0.15 -7.14 19.58
C ASN A 181 -0.25 -8.08 18.43
N ILE A 182 0.10 -7.76 17.19
CA ILE A 182 -0.10 -8.63 16.01
C ILE A 182 0.91 -9.78 16.00
N LEU A 183 2.19 -9.47 16.20
CA LEU A 183 3.29 -10.44 16.08
C LEU A 183 3.38 -11.42 17.26
N GLU A 184 2.67 -11.15 18.36
CA GLU A 184 2.53 -12.08 19.48
C GLU A 184 1.46 -13.16 19.25
N GLU A 185 0.61 -13.02 18.22
CA GLU A 185 -0.40 -14.01 17.85
C GLU A 185 0.18 -15.15 17.01
N ASP A 186 -0.51 -16.29 17.02
CA ASP A 186 -0.02 -17.53 16.40
C ASP A 186 -0.83 -17.99 15.19
N PHE A 187 -2.07 -17.54 15.04
CA PHE A 187 -2.99 -18.00 13.99
C PHE A 187 -3.62 -16.83 13.24
N LEU A 188 -3.83 -16.97 11.94
CA LEU A 188 -4.38 -15.95 11.03
C LEU A 188 -5.74 -15.44 11.51
N GLY A 189 -6.58 -16.34 12.04
CA GLY A 189 -7.87 -15.98 12.65
C GLY A 189 -7.74 -15.01 13.84
N ASN A 190 -6.61 -15.04 14.55
CA ASN A 190 -6.37 -14.16 15.70
C ASN A 190 -5.92 -12.75 15.29
N ILE A 191 -5.56 -12.54 14.03
CA ILE A 191 -5.16 -11.22 13.51
C ILE A 191 -6.12 -10.64 12.45
N SER A 192 -7.23 -11.33 12.20
CA SER A 192 -8.20 -10.97 11.17
C SER A 192 -9.64 -10.92 11.71
N TYR A 193 -10.53 -10.28 10.95
CA TYR A 193 -11.96 -10.41 11.21
C TYR A 193 -12.41 -11.87 11.02
N PRO A 194 -13.55 -12.28 11.60
CA PRO A 194 -14.44 -11.48 12.45
C PRO A 194 -14.10 -11.50 13.95
N ASP A 195 -13.27 -12.45 14.41
CA ASP A 195 -13.23 -12.83 15.83
C ASP A 195 -12.23 -12.06 16.69
N THR A 196 -11.27 -11.36 16.08
CA THR A 196 -10.23 -10.68 16.85
C THR A 196 -10.61 -9.28 17.31
N LYS A 197 -10.01 -8.87 18.43
CA LYS A 197 -10.15 -7.51 18.98
C LYS A 197 -9.54 -6.49 18.01
N SER A 198 -10.11 -5.30 17.94
CA SER A 198 -9.62 -4.22 17.07
C SER A 198 -8.12 -3.91 17.24
N SER A 199 -7.57 -4.04 18.45
CA SER A 199 -6.14 -3.81 18.73
C SER A 199 -5.20 -4.91 18.23
N LYS A 200 -5.76 -6.03 17.78
CA LYS A 200 -5.05 -7.19 17.20
C LYS A 200 -5.55 -7.50 15.80
N ASN A 201 -6.37 -6.65 15.21
CA ASN A 201 -6.87 -6.85 13.85
C ASN A 201 -6.03 -6.03 12.88
N LEU A 202 -5.24 -6.69 12.03
CA LEU A 202 -4.33 -5.99 11.13
C LEU A 202 -5.08 -5.14 10.11
N GLU A 203 -6.22 -5.62 9.60
CA GLU A 203 -7.08 -4.86 8.68
C GLU A 203 -7.67 -3.61 9.38
N GLN A 204 -8.12 -3.71 10.63
CA GLN A 204 -8.66 -2.58 11.39
C GLN A 204 -7.60 -1.51 11.68
N LEU A 205 -6.40 -1.93 12.06
CA LEU A 205 -5.27 -1.03 12.30
C LEU A 205 -4.87 -0.30 11.02
N HIS A 206 -4.81 -1.04 9.92
CA HIS A 206 -4.64 -0.51 8.57
C HIS A 206 -5.75 0.50 8.19
N ASN A 207 -7.01 0.20 8.50
CA ASN A 207 -8.14 1.10 8.20
C ASN A 207 -8.02 2.44 8.93
N ASN A 208 -7.42 2.47 10.13
CA ASN A 208 -7.12 3.72 10.83
C ASN A 208 -6.13 4.58 10.04
N VAL A 209 -5.13 3.97 9.39
CA VAL A 209 -4.14 4.67 8.56
C VAL A 209 -4.77 5.23 7.29
N HIS A 210 -5.63 4.45 6.61
CA HIS A 210 -6.42 4.94 5.47
C HIS A 210 -7.20 6.20 5.81
N VAL A 211 -7.92 6.17 6.93
CA VAL A 211 -8.69 7.32 7.40
C VAL A 211 -7.78 8.49 7.82
N TRP A 212 -6.62 8.19 8.40
CA TRP A 212 -5.62 9.18 8.79
C TRP A 212 -5.02 9.91 7.59
N VAL A 213 -4.79 9.24 6.46
CA VAL A 213 -4.29 9.89 5.23
C VAL A 213 -5.34 10.83 4.63
N GLY A 214 -6.63 10.50 4.76
CA GLY A 214 -7.70 11.35 4.28
C GLY A 214 -7.93 11.25 2.78
N GLY A 215 -8.72 12.17 2.23
CA GLY A 215 -8.96 12.23 0.77
C GLY A 215 -9.55 10.94 0.19
N LEU A 216 -8.97 10.47 -0.91
CA LEU A 216 -9.38 9.21 -1.57
C LEU A 216 -9.16 7.97 -0.69
N MET A 217 -8.10 7.97 0.12
CA MET A 217 -7.75 6.87 1.04
C MET A 217 -8.84 6.60 2.10
N ARG A 218 -9.79 7.51 2.32
CA ARG A 218 -10.92 7.26 3.24
C ARG A 218 -11.97 6.31 2.69
N LYS A 219 -12.00 6.09 1.39
CA LYS A 219 -13.07 5.37 0.70
C LYS A 219 -12.50 4.08 0.13
N ILE A 220 -13.04 2.96 0.60
CA ILE A 220 -12.56 1.62 0.21
C ILE A 220 -12.63 1.45 -1.31
N GLU A 221 -13.62 2.04 -1.97
CA GLU A 221 -13.83 1.90 -3.40
C GLU A 221 -12.78 2.63 -4.24
N ILE A 222 -12.14 3.68 -3.71
CA ILE A 222 -11.29 4.59 -4.50
C ILE A 222 -9.93 4.90 -3.88
N GLY A 223 -9.60 4.30 -2.73
CA GLY A 223 -8.31 4.49 -2.07
C GLY A 223 -7.13 4.14 -2.97
N ALA A 224 -7.27 3.10 -3.80
CA ALA A 224 -6.22 2.65 -4.73
C ALA A 224 -5.86 3.66 -5.84
N PHE A 225 -6.65 4.72 -6.04
CA PHE A 225 -6.30 5.82 -6.97
C PHE A 225 -5.27 6.81 -6.39
N ASP A 226 -4.94 6.71 -5.10
CA ASP A 226 -3.82 7.44 -4.49
C ASP A 226 -2.59 6.51 -4.36
N PRO A 227 -1.40 6.90 -4.86
CA PRO A 227 -0.16 6.14 -4.70
C PRO A 227 0.20 5.76 -3.26
N VAL A 228 -0.30 6.48 -2.25
CA VAL A 228 -0.14 6.09 -0.83
C VAL A 228 -0.67 4.68 -0.57
N PHE A 229 -1.73 4.26 -1.26
CA PHE A 229 -2.31 2.92 -1.15
C PHE A 229 -1.25 1.83 -1.27
N TYR A 230 -0.45 1.87 -2.34
CA TYR A 230 0.48 0.79 -2.65
C TYR A 230 1.63 0.71 -1.65
N VAL A 231 2.18 1.85 -1.21
CA VAL A 231 3.25 1.85 -0.20
C VAL A 231 2.74 1.48 1.19
N LEU A 232 1.49 1.81 1.54
CA LEU A 232 0.84 1.37 2.78
C LEU A 232 0.57 -0.14 2.75
N HIS A 233 -0.06 -0.65 1.68
CA HIS A 233 -0.37 -2.08 1.58
C HIS A 233 0.89 -2.95 1.50
N THR A 234 1.99 -2.45 0.91
CA THR A 234 3.29 -3.13 0.97
C THR A 234 3.82 -3.24 2.39
N PHE A 235 3.54 -2.24 3.25
CA PHE A 235 3.88 -2.32 4.67
C PHE A 235 3.01 -3.34 5.42
N ILE A 236 1.71 -3.40 5.12
CA ILE A 236 0.82 -4.42 5.67
C ILE A 236 1.28 -5.83 5.26
N ASP A 237 1.69 -6.00 4.00
CA ASP A 237 2.22 -7.28 3.50
C ASP A 237 3.54 -7.67 4.20
N LYS A 238 4.41 -6.70 4.49
CA LYS A 238 5.63 -6.90 5.30
C LYS A 238 5.30 -7.36 6.71
N VAL A 239 4.34 -6.70 7.39
CA VAL A 239 3.90 -7.10 8.75
C VAL A 239 3.32 -8.51 8.74
N TRP A 240 2.53 -8.86 7.71
CA TRP A 240 2.03 -10.22 7.57
C TRP A 240 3.14 -11.24 7.31
N GLU A 241 4.16 -10.89 6.52
CA GLU A 241 5.31 -11.78 6.31
C GLU A 241 6.11 -11.99 7.59
N ASP A 242 6.33 -10.95 8.40
CA ASP A 242 6.95 -11.10 9.72
C ASP A 242 6.14 -12.06 10.62
N PHE A 243 4.81 -11.91 10.61
CA PHE A 243 3.90 -12.82 11.31
C PHE A 243 4.05 -14.28 10.82
N ARG A 244 4.11 -14.51 9.49
CA ARG A 244 4.33 -15.84 8.92
C ARG A 244 5.69 -16.42 9.30
N VAL A 245 6.74 -15.60 9.40
CA VAL A 245 8.06 -16.02 9.91
C VAL A 245 7.96 -16.44 11.37
N HIS A 246 7.24 -15.68 12.21
CA HIS A 246 6.95 -16.05 13.60
C HIS A 246 6.19 -17.37 13.69
N GLN A 247 5.14 -17.58 12.88
CA GLN A 247 4.42 -18.85 12.82
C GLN A 247 5.35 -20.03 12.53
N ARG A 248 6.22 -19.89 11.52
CA ARG A 248 7.20 -20.93 11.17
C ARG A 248 8.19 -21.20 12.31
N SER A 249 8.59 -20.17 13.07
CA SER A 249 9.45 -20.33 14.24
C SER A 249 8.79 -21.16 15.35
N LYS A 250 7.46 -21.24 15.35
CA LYS A 250 6.63 -22.07 16.22
C LYS A 250 6.14 -23.37 15.54
N GLU A 251 6.72 -23.75 14.42
CA GLU A 251 6.34 -24.95 13.64
C GLU A 251 4.90 -24.93 13.11
N ILE A 252 4.28 -23.74 13.00
CA ILE A 252 2.98 -23.54 12.38
C ILE A 252 3.20 -23.27 10.88
N ASP A 253 2.54 -24.03 10.02
CA ASP A 253 2.59 -23.86 8.56
C ASP A 253 1.58 -22.78 8.10
N PRO A 254 2.03 -21.57 7.72
CA PRO A 254 1.13 -20.48 7.35
C PRO A 254 0.27 -20.79 6.12
N THR A 255 0.68 -21.76 5.29
CA THR A 255 -0.07 -22.16 4.09
C THR A 255 -1.29 -23.04 4.41
N LYS A 256 -1.40 -23.49 5.66
CA LYS A 256 -2.49 -24.35 6.14
C LYS A 256 -3.32 -23.70 7.24
N ASP A 257 -2.95 -22.49 7.67
CA ASP A 257 -3.56 -21.77 8.76
C ASP A 257 -4.71 -20.84 8.29
N TYR A 258 -5.59 -21.35 7.45
CA TYR A 258 -6.81 -20.61 7.11
C TYR A 258 -7.89 -20.89 8.17
N PRO A 259 -8.49 -19.87 8.81
CA PRO A 259 -9.40 -20.12 9.93
C PRO A 259 -10.69 -20.79 9.49
N GLU A 260 -11.18 -21.74 10.29
CA GLU A 260 -12.49 -22.37 10.07
C GLU A 260 -13.64 -21.37 10.17
N PHE A 261 -13.47 -20.35 11.03
CA PHE A 261 -14.44 -19.28 11.22
C PHE A 261 -13.99 -18.02 10.47
N TYR A 262 -14.58 -17.81 9.30
CA TYR A 262 -14.20 -16.74 8.36
C TYR A 262 -15.25 -15.63 8.21
N GLY A 263 -16.38 -15.73 8.92
CA GLY A 263 -17.45 -14.75 8.86
C GLY A 263 -18.23 -14.79 7.54
N ARG A 264 -18.04 -13.78 6.67
CA ARG A 264 -18.82 -13.64 5.44
C ARG A 264 -18.44 -14.70 4.41
N ARG A 265 -19.42 -15.19 3.62
CA ARG A 265 -19.23 -16.31 2.67
C ARG A 265 -18.15 -16.07 1.60
N ASN A 266 -17.89 -14.82 1.23
CA ASN A 266 -16.81 -14.41 0.32
C ASN A 266 -15.40 -14.64 0.89
N HIS A 267 -15.27 -14.96 2.19
CA HIS A 267 -14.01 -15.40 2.80
C HIS A 267 -13.94 -16.91 3.04
N ALA A 268 -14.88 -17.72 2.55
CA ALA A 268 -14.71 -19.16 2.60
C ALA A 268 -13.47 -19.56 1.80
N SER A 269 -12.71 -20.57 2.26
CA SER A 269 -11.44 -20.99 1.66
C SER A 269 -11.51 -21.19 0.14
N PHE A 270 -12.62 -21.75 -0.36
CA PHE A 270 -12.85 -22.03 -1.78
C PHE A 270 -13.77 -21.00 -2.47
N ALA A 271 -14.12 -19.89 -1.81
CA ALA A 271 -14.84 -18.81 -2.46
C ALA A 271 -13.92 -18.12 -3.49
N PRO A 272 -14.46 -17.58 -4.60
CA PRO A 272 -13.68 -16.79 -5.53
C PRO A 272 -13.11 -15.55 -4.84
N MET A 273 -11.80 -15.32 -4.96
CA MET A 273 -11.19 -14.11 -4.39
C MET A 273 -11.37 -12.88 -5.29
N GLY A 274 -11.76 -13.07 -6.55
CA GLY A 274 -11.88 -11.98 -7.51
C GLY A 274 -10.54 -11.52 -8.10
N LEU A 275 -9.54 -12.40 -8.19
CA LEU A 275 -8.28 -12.17 -8.89
C LEU A 275 -7.90 -13.41 -9.70
N GLY A 276 -8.86 -14.02 -10.36
CA GLY A 276 -8.61 -15.30 -10.99
C GLY A 276 -9.88 -16.09 -11.16
N ASN A 277 -9.63 -17.33 -11.56
CA ASN A 277 -10.21 -18.47 -10.89
C ASN A 277 -9.49 -18.81 -9.57
N LEU A 278 -8.66 -17.90 -9.05
CA LEU A 278 -8.09 -18.00 -7.71
C LEU A 278 -9.23 -17.97 -6.68
N VAL A 279 -9.13 -18.89 -5.73
CA VAL A 279 -9.96 -18.92 -4.54
C VAL A 279 -9.19 -18.32 -3.36
N VAL A 280 -9.90 -17.99 -2.28
CA VAL A 280 -9.31 -17.26 -1.14
C VAL A 280 -8.08 -17.97 -0.55
N ILE A 281 -8.12 -19.30 -0.42
CA ILE A 281 -6.99 -20.06 0.11
C ILE A 281 -5.77 -20.09 -0.82
N ASP A 282 -5.94 -19.85 -2.14
CA ASP A 282 -4.79 -19.72 -3.03
C ASP A 282 -3.93 -18.50 -2.63
N GLY A 283 -4.54 -17.45 -2.06
CA GLY A 283 -3.85 -16.22 -1.65
C GLY A 283 -2.90 -16.36 -0.46
N ILE A 284 -3.01 -17.43 0.35
CA ILE A 284 -2.09 -17.69 1.47
C ILE A 284 -0.86 -18.51 1.07
N SER A 285 -0.77 -18.96 -0.19
CA SER A 285 0.37 -19.72 -0.69
C SER A 285 1.67 -18.90 -0.69
N ASP A 286 2.80 -19.57 -0.41
CA ASP A 286 4.14 -18.98 -0.46
C ASP A 286 4.55 -18.55 -1.88
N VAL A 287 3.87 -19.06 -2.91
CA VAL A 287 4.14 -18.72 -4.31
C VAL A 287 4.13 -17.21 -4.55
N TRP A 288 3.24 -16.48 -3.87
CA TRP A 288 3.04 -15.04 -4.09
C TRP A 288 4.11 -14.16 -3.46
N ASN A 289 4.91 -14.70 -2.53
CA ASN A 289 6.04 -14.01 -1.91
C ASN A 289 7.39 -14.63 -2.32
N LYS A 290 7.38 -15.52 -3.33
CA LYS A 290 8.60 -16.18 -3.82
C LYS A 290 9.60 -15.13 -4.32
N ASN A 291 10.83 -15.20 -3.80
CA ASN A 291 11.94 -14.29 -4.11
C ASN A 291 11.66 -12.80 -3.81
N VAL A 292 10.75 -12.50 -2.89
CA VAL A 292 10.54 -11.15 -2.35
C VAL A 292 11.16 -11.09 -0.96
N VAL A 293 11.95 -10.04 -0.71
CA VAL A 293 12.59 -9.80 0.60
C VAL A 293 12.30 -8.39 1.07
N TYR A 294 12.15 -8.24 2.39
CA TYR A 294 11.87 -6.95 3.02
C TYR A 294 13.10 -6.40 3.72
N ARG A 295 13.44 -5.14 3.45
CA ARG A 295 14.54 -4.44 4.12
C ARG A 295 14.02 -3.30 4.98
N GLN A 296 14.27 -3.40 6.28
CA GLN A 296 13.83 -2.45 7.31
C GLN A 296 15.00 -1.64 7.88
N PRO A 297 14.75 -0.41 8.38
CA PRO A 297 15.78 0.38 9.01
C PRO A 297 16.13 -0.21 10.38
N SER A 298 17.39 -0.07 10.79
CA SER A 298 17.88 -0.51 12.09
C SER A 298 18.81 0.53 12.68
N CYS A 299 18.68 0.82 13.97
CA CYS A 299 19.66 1.62 14.70
C CYS A 299 21.03 0.93 14.63
N GLY A 300 22.04 1.65 14.11
CA GLY A 300 23.43 1.19 14.04
C GLY A 300 24.30 1.93 15.04
N ASN A 301 25.49 1.40 15.31
CA ASN A 301 26.46 2.02 16.21
C ASN A 301 27.23 3.15 15.48
N SER A 302 26.78 4.39 15.66
CA SER A 302 27.50 5.68 15.42
C SER A 302 27.73 6.17 13.97
N GLY A 303 27.14 7.33 13.60
CA GLY A 303 27.43 8.12 12.39
C GLY A 303 26.27 9.04 11.94
N GLN A 304 26.48 9.96 10.98
CA GLN A 304 25.45 10.90 10.47
C GLN A 304 24.20 10.23 9.85
N ASN A 305 24.23 8.91 9.63
CA ASN A 305 23.15 8.10 9.05
C ASN A 305 22.75 6.92 9.95
N GLU A 306 22.53 7.17 11.23
CA GLU A 306 21.77 6.24 12.08
C GLU A 306 20.46 5.87 11.39
N CYS A 307 20.07 4.59 11.41
CA CYS A 307 18.93 4.04 10.64
C CYS A 307 19.15 3.93 9.13
N GLY A 308 20.37 4.11 8.61
CA GLY A 308 20.71 3.85 7.22
C GLY A 308 20.13 4.87 6.22
N SER A 309 19.56 5.98 6.71
CA SER A 309 18.95 7.02 5.88
C SER A 309 19.05 8.40 6.50
N LYS A 310 19.33 9.41 5.68
CA LYS A 310 19.31 10.83 6.07
C LYS A 310 17.93 11.31 6.53
N PHE A 311 16.86 10.59 6.18
CA PHE A 311 15.46 10.90 6.47
C PHE A 311 14.96 10.26 7.78
N LEU A 312 15.77 9.42 8.41
CA LEU A 312 15.49 8.76 9.68
C LEU A 312 16.52 9.19 10.73
N ARG A 313 16.17 8.99 11.99
CA ARG A 313 17.08 9.09 13.14
C ARG A 313 16.85 7.91 14.07
N CYS A 314 17.87 7.53 14.85
CA CYS A 314 17.65 6.58 15.94
C CYS A 314 17.13 7.31 17.17
N ASP A 315 16.08 6.78 17.78
CA ASP A 315 15.76 7.06 19.18
C ASP A 315 16.52 6.06 20.07
N HIS A 316 17.63 6.53 20.64
CA HIS A 316 18.52 5.72 21.49
C HIS A 316 17.87 5.29 22.81
N SER A 317 16.74 5.88 23.21
CA SER A 317 16.02 5.43 24.41
C SER A 317 15.29 4.11 24.19
N THR A 318 14.80 3.89 22.96
CA THR A 318 14.05 2.71 22.55
C THR A 318 14.81 1.84 21.56
N TRP A 319 15.96 2.30 21.06
CA TRP A 319 16.72 1.71 19.95
C TRP A 319 15.87 1.47 18.70
N THR A 320 14.91 2.37 18.46
CA THR A 320 14.03 2.33 17.28
C THR A 320 14.29 3.48 16.33
N CYS A 321 14.09 3.23 15.05
CA CYS A 321 14.16 4.28 14.04
C CYS A 321 12.90 5.12 14.06
N VAL A 322 13.07 6.44 13.91
CA VAL A 322 11.98 7.41 13.87
C VAL A 322 12.16 8.31 12.66
N SER A 323 11.04 8.68 12.04
CA SER A 323 11.01 9.63 10.94
C SER A 323 11.56 10.98 11.38
N LYS A 324 12.25 11.67 10.46
CA LYS A 324 12.49 13.10 10.61
C LYS A 324 11.32 13.89 10.04
N THR A 325 11.07 15.06 10.62
CA THR A 325 10.18 16.07 10.07
C THR A 325 10.81 16.72 8.83
N LYS A 326 9.97 17.36 8.00
CA LYS A 326 10.41 18.19 6.87
C LYS A 326 11.45 19.23 7.30
N ASP A 327 11.19 19.92 8.40
CA ASP A 327 12.06 20.96 8.96
C ASP A 327 13.43 20.45 9.40
N GLU A 328 13.49 19.28 10.05
CA GLU A 328 14.75 18.66 10.46
C GLU A 328 15.62 18.35 9.24
N VAL A 329 15.02 17.81 8.17
CA VAL A 329 15.73 17.47 6.93
C VAL A 329 16.26 18.73 6.24
N THR A 330 15.45 19.78 6.12
CA THR A 330 15.88 21.05 5.52
C THR A 330 17.03 21.70 6.32
N LYS A 331 16.94 21.71 7.66
CA LYS A 331 18.00 22.26 8.52
C LYS A 331 19.32 21.48 8.41
N SER A 332 19.26 20.15 8.30
CA SER A 332 20.45 19.31 8.06
C SER A 332 21.12 19.65 6.72
N THR A 333 20.35 19.76 5.64
CA THR A 333 20.92 20.10 4.32
C THR A 333 21.60 21.48 4.29
N ASN A 334 21.07 22.48 5.01
CA ASN A 334 21.69 23.79 5.10
C ASN A 334 22.98 23.79 5.93
N LYS A 335 23.09 22.94 6.96
CA LYS A 335 24.34 22.76 7.71
C LYS A 335 25.43 22.08 6.88
N ASP A 336 25.06 21.11 6.04
CA ASP A 336 26.01 20.46 5.12
C ASP A 336 26.46 21.42 4.01
N LYS A 337 25.55 22.24 3.46
CA LYS A 337 25.92 23.34 2.55
C LYS A 337 26.84 24.36 3.20
N HIS A 338 26.65 24.69 4.49
CA HIS A 338 27.56 25.59 5.19
C HIS A 338 28.96 25.01 5.41
N LYS A 339 29.10 23.68 5.56
CA LYS A 339 30.40 23.01 5.56
C LYS A 339 31.06 23.06 4.17
N ASP A 340 30.29 22.84 3.10
CA ASP A 340 30.78 22.89 1.71
C ASP A 340 31.10 24.32 1.23
N THR A 341 30.47 25.36 1.79
CA THR A 341 30.80 26.76 1.48
C THR A 341 32.18 27.21 1.97
N THR A 342 32.88 26.38 2.76
CA THR A 342 34.31 26.62 3.08
C THR A 342 35.24 26.20 1.93
N LEU A 343 34.74 25.41 0.96
CA LEU A 343 35.50 24.89 -0.18
C LEU A 343 35.05 25.43 -1.55
N SER A 344 33.93 26.16 -1.64
CA SER A 344 33.48 26.79 -2.89
C SER A 344 33.23 28.30 -2.71
N ARG A 345 34.31 29.08 -2.62
CA ARG A 345 34.31 30.52 -2.92
C ARG A 345 34.96 30.77 -4.28
N THR A 346 34.33 30.33 -5.38
CA THR A 346 34.44 31.04 -6.66
C THR A 346 33.30 30.65 -7.60
N LEU A 347 32.46 31.63 -7.94
CA LEU A 347 31.64 31.79 -9.16
C LEU A 347 30.21 32.31 -8.87
N ASN A 348 30.13 33.66 -8.91
CA ASN A 348 29.07 34.56 -9.40
C ASN A 348 27.75 33.91 -9.88
N SER A 349 26.60 34.23 -9.28
CA SER A 349 25.81 35.49 -9.35
C SER A 349 25.08 35.70 -10.67
N GLY A 350 23.74 35.74 -10.59
CA GLY A 350 22.86 36.26 -11.64
C GLY A 350 21.54 35.49 -11.80
N LEU A 351 20.48 35.92 -11.11
CA LEU A 351 19.25 36.47 -11.72
C LEU A 351 18.13 36.59 -10.68
N LYS A 352 17.53 37.78 -10.68
CA LYS A 352 16.47 38.28 -9.80
C LYS A 352 15.10 38.20 -10.50
N GLU A 353 14.08 38.09 -9.64
CA GLU A 353 12.73 38.69 -9.71
C GLU A 353 11.78 38.31 -10.85
N LEU A 354 10.56 37.88 -10.47
CA LEU A 354 9.32 38.55 -10.87
C LEU A 354 8.17 38.23 -9.89
N ASP A 355 7.35 39.26 -9.69
CA ASP A 355 6.38 39.49 -8.61
C ASP A 355 4.98 38.88 -8.78
N ASN A 356 4.33 38.69 -7.63
CA ASN A 356 2.94 38.97 -7.23
C ASN A 356 1.77 38.87 -8.23
N LEU A 357 0.69 38.19 -7.80
CA LEU A 357 -0.68 38.70 -7.81
C LEU A 357 -1.60 37.93 -6.85
N TYR A 358 -2.56 38.64 -6.26
CA TYR A 358 -3.34 38.30 -5.06
C TYR A 358 -4.87 38.34 -5.38
N ILE A 359 -5.62 37.29 -4.97
CA ILE A 359 -7.02 37.24 -4.41
C ILE A 359 -8.23 37.67 -5.30
N PRO A 360 -9.48 37.10 -5.20
CA PRO A 360 -10.18 36.63 -3.98
C PRO A 360 -11.03 35.33 -3.98
N SER A 361 -11.43 35.01 -2.74
CA SER A 361 -12.35 34.00 -2.21
C SER A 361 -13.84 34.19 -2.55
N LEU A 362 -14.63 33.09 -2.39
CA LEU A 362 -16.05 33.01 -1.95
C LEU A 362 -16.42 31.51 -1.86
N LEU A 363 -16.53 30.91 -0.67
CA LEU A 363 -17.72 30.67 0.18
C LEU A 363 -18.77 29.67 -0.34
N ASN A 364 -18.92 28.61 0.48
CA ASN A 364 -20.13 27.90 0.92
C ASN A 364 -20.93 27.02 -0.07
N SER A 365 -20.91 25.71 0.19
CA SER A 365 -22.16 24.96 0.45
C SER A 365 -21.86 23.69 1.24
N GLY A 366 -22.54 23.54 2.38
CA GLY A 366 -22.41 22.40 3.27
C GLY A 366 -23.10 21.15 2.74
N ILE A 367 -22.51 19.99 3.01
CA ILE A 367 -23.20 18.70 2.90
C ILE A 367 -22.89 17.86 4.15
N SER A 368 -23.99 17.34 4.68
CA SER A 368 -24.19 16.66 5.95
C SER A 368 -23.24 15.49 6.24
N HIS A 369 -22.88 15.40 7.53
CA HIS A 369 -22.34 14.23 8.19
C HIS A 369 -23.32 13.03 8.15
N SER A 370 -22.74 11.83 8.13
CA SER A 370 -23.18 10.55 8.74
C SER A 370 -23.28 9.37 7.77
N VAL A 371 -22.21 8.58 7.65
CA VAL A 371 -22.33 7.15 7.31
C VAL A 371 -21.16 6.40 7.98
N TYR A 372 -21.26 6.16 9.29
CA TYR A 372 -20.51 5.10 9.98
C TYR A 372 -21.31 4.67 11.22
N SER A 373 -22.45 4.04 10.98
CA SER A 373 -23.10 3.16 11.93
C SER A 373 -23.88 2.14 11.10
N ASP A 374 -23.63 0.86 11.37
CA ASP A 374 -24.46 -0.30 11.07
C ASP A 374 -23.69 -1.43 10.37
N PHE A 375 -22.82 -2.09 11.14
CA PHE A 375 -22.40 -3.47 10.84
C PHE A 375 -22.31 -4.29 12.13
N LEU A 376 -23.47 -4.62 12.69
CA LEU A 376 -23.62 -5.70 13.66
C LEU A 376 -24.88 -6.48 13.29
N TYR A 377 -24.71 -7.68 12.71
CA TYR A 377 -25.78 -8.67 12.62
C TYR A 377 -25.25 -10.06 13.03
N PRO A 378 -26.07 -10.88 13.70
CA PRO A 378 -25.62 -12.09 14.37
C PRO A 378 -25.51 -13.28 13.42
N LEU A 379 -24.54 -14.12 13.75
CA LEU A 379 -24.13 -15.34 13.07
C LEU A 379 -25.13 -16.47 13.29
N LYS A 380 -25.52 -17.15 12.21
CA LYS A 380 -25.89 -18.57 12.22
C LYS A 380 -25.67 -19.14 10.82
N ASP A 381 -24.60 -19.92 10.65
CA ASP A 381 -24.68 -21.27 10.09
C ASP A 381 -23.31 -21.95 10.18
N ARG A 382 -23.27 -23.06 10.95
CA ARG A 382 -22.17 -24.02 10.95
C ARG A 382 -22.29 -24.88 9.70
N GLN A 383 -21.33 -24.79 8.79
CA GLN A 383 -20.99 -25.91 7.93
C GLN A 383 -19.50 -26.21 8.08
N SER A 384 -19.24 -27.40 8.62
CA SER A 384 -17.92 -28.00 8.70
C SER A 384 -17.58 -28.58 7.32
N THR A 385 -16.40 -28.23 6.81
CA THR A 385 -15.63 -29.08 5.88
C THR A 385 -14.16 -28.72 6.04
N ALA A 386 -13.47 -29.46 6.89
CA ALA A 386 -12.01 -29.54 6.86
C ALA A 386 -11.62 -30.40 5.65
N MET A 387 -11.23 -29.75 4.55
CA MET A 387 -10.37 -30.36 3.53
C MET A 387 -9.12 -29.51 3.43
N TYR A 388 -8.01 -30.11 3.86
CA TYR A 388 -6.66 -29.54 3.79
C TYR A 388 -6.34 -29.19 2.33
N SER A 389 -5.97 -27.94 2.08
CA SER A 389 -5.39 -27.54 0.80
C SER A 389 -3.95 -28.04 0.76
N GLU A 390 -3.62 -28.89 -0.21
CA GLU A 390 -2.22 -29.08 -0.62
C GLU A 390 -1.68 -27.72 -1.12
N ASN A 391 -0.38 -27.48 -0.95
CA ASN A 391 0.26 -26.27 -1.44
C ASN A 391 0.01 -26.15 -2.95
N VAL A 392 -0.61 -25.04 -3.36
CA VAL A 392 -0.89 -24.77 -4.78
C VAL A 392 0.44 -24.64 -5.50
N SER A 393 0.70 -25.50 -6.48
CA SER A 393 1.92 -25.43 -7.27
C SER A 393 2.01 -24.09 -8.00
N GLN A 394 3.24 -23.64 -8.27
CA GLN A 394 3.48 -22.39 -9.00
C GLN A 394 2.72 -22.34 -10.34
N SER A 395 2.72 -23.43 -11.10
CA SER A 395 2.02 -23.52 -12.39
C SER A 395 0.50 -23.42 -12.21
N SER A 396 -0.06 -24.10 -11.21
CA SER A 396 -1.49 -24.09 -10.92
C SER A 396 -1.98 -22.71 -10.47
N ALA A 397 -1.25 -22.04 -9.58
CA ALA A 397 -1.61 -20.71 -9.10
C ALA A 397 -1.62 -19.68 -10.26
N LEU A 398 -0.56 -19.65 -11.07
CA LEU A 398 -0.48 -18.72 -12.20
C LEU A 398 -1.51 -19.04 -13.29
N GLN A 399 -1.79 -20.32 -13.55
CA GLN A 399 -2.82 -20.71 -14.50
C GLN A 399 -4.20 -20.23 -14.06
N LYS A 400 -4.62 -20.55 -12.83
CA LYS A 400 -5.89 -20.08 -12.25
C LYS A 400 -6.00 -18.56 -12.29
N ALA A 401 -4.91 -17.85 -12.01
CA ALA A 401 -4.90 -16.39 -11.99
C ALA A 401 -5.09 -15.78 -13.40
N LYS A 402 -4.55 -16.40 -14.43
CA LYS A 402 -4.71 -15.96 -15.85
C LYS A 402 -6.08 -16.30 -16.45
N GLU A 403 -6.85 -17.19 -15.83
CA GLU A 403 -8.17 -17.61 -16.35
C GLU A 403 -9.25 -16.51 -16.28
N ILE A 404 -9.08 -15.44 -15.49
CA ILE A 404 -10.03 -14.30 -15.36
C ILE A 404 -10.46 -13.78 -16.72
N TYR A 405 -9.45 -13.53 -17.54
CA TYR A 405 -9.54 -12.58 -18.62
C TYR A 405 -9.88 -13.32 -19.93
N MET A 406 -9.61 -14.63 -20.00
CA MET A 406 -10.11 -15.48 -21.09
C MET A 406 -11.65 -15.53 -21.12
N SER A 407 -12.32 -15.39 -19.97
CA SER A 407 -13.79 -15.40 -19.87
C SER A 407 -14.48 -14.10 -20.28
N HIS A 408 -13.73 -13.01 -20.50
CA HIS A 408 -14.26 -11.69 -20.89
C HIS A 408 -14.10 -11.40 -22.39
N LEU A 409 -13.56 -12.36 -23.17
CA LEU A 409 -13.43 -12.29 -24.62
C LEU A 409 -14.58 -12.98 -25.38
N ASN A 410 -15.58 -13.53 -24.66
CA ASN A 410 -16.72 -14.25 -25.23
C ASN A 410 -18.06 -13.62 -24.83
#